data_AF-L8JKJ0-F1
#
_entry.id   AF-L8JKJ0-F1
#
_cell.length_a   1.000
_cell.length_b   1.000
_cell.length_c   1.000
_cell.angle_alpha   90.00
_cell.angle_beta   90.00
_cell.angle_gamma   90.00
#
_symmetry.space_group_name_H-M   'P 1'
#
loop_
_entity.id
_entity.type
_entity.pdbx_description
1 polymer ?
#
loop_
_entity_poly.entity_id
_entity_poly.type
_entity_poly.pdbx_seq_one_letter_code
_entity_poly.pdbx_strand_id
1 'polypeptide(L)' 'MKVILKFVSLLIVGVLLLTACGPRPQYKTRVGKKKLKHYNSIQYGQTEPKTFKSFKRQK' A
#
# COMPACT_ATOMS: atom_id res chain seq x y z
N MET A 1 -13.33 38.63 5.74
CA MET A 1 -12.56 37.52 6.36
C MET A 1 -13.34 36.20 6.49
N LYS A 2 -14.61 36.20 6.94
CA LYS A 2 -15.41 34.95 7.11
C LYS A 2 -15.57 34.11 5.83
N VAL A 3 -15.67 34.75 4.66
CA VAL A 3 -15.82 34.06 3.37
C VAL A 3 -14.53 33.33 2.97
N ILE A 4 -13.37 33.99 3.10
CA ILE A 4 -12.06 33.40 2.82
C ILE A 4 -11.81 32.20 3.74
N LEU A 5 -12.15 32.32 5.03
CA LEU A 5 -12.00 31.22 5.99
C LEU A 5 -12.87 29.99 5.61
N LYS A 6 -14.08 30.21 5.10
CA LYS A 6 -14.96 29.14 4.59
C LYS A 6 -14.35 28.44 3.39
N PHE A 7 -13.81 29.19 2.41
CA PHE A 7 -13.14 28.61 1.24
C PHE A 7 -11.91 27.80 1.61
N VAL A 8 -11.08 28.31 2.52
CA VAL A 8 -9.90 27.60 3.03
C VAL A 8 -10.30 26.30 3.73
N SER A 9 -11.35 26.34 4.56
CA SER A 9 -11.84 25.13 5.22
C SER A 9 -12.34 24.06 4.24
N LEU A 10 -13.01 24.47 3.17
CA LEU A 10 -13.54 23.57 2.14
C LEU A 10 -12.40 22.92 1.33
N LEU A 11 -11.36 23.69 1.02
CA LEU A 11 -10.18 23.21 0.30
C LEU A 11 -9.42 22.16 1.12
N ILE A 12 -9.22 22.41 2.42
CA ILE A 12 -8.54 21.46 3.32
C ILE A 12 -9.31 20.14 3.40
N VAL A 13 -10.63 20.19 3.59
CA VAL A 13 -11.47 18.99 3.63
C VAL A 13 -11.43 18.23 2.30
N GLY A 14 -11.45 18.94 1.17
CA GLY A 14 -11.32 18.33 -0.15
C GLY A 14 -10.00 17.57 -0.35
N VAL A 15 -8.88 18.16 0.09
CA VAL A 15 -7.57 17.51 0.02
C VAL A 15 -7.51 16.26 0.92
N LEU A 16 -8.07 16.32 2.13
CA LEU A 16 -8.11 15.19 3.04
C LEU A 16 -8.95 14.01 2.52
N LEU A 17 -10.04 14.29 1.81
CA LEU A 17 -10.86 13.23 1.20
C LEU A 17 -10.15 12.55 0.02
N LEU A 18 -9.32 13.29 -0.73
CA LEU A 18 -8.53 12.73 -1.83
C LEU A 18 -7.43 11.77 -1.36
N THR A 19 -6.86 11.98 -0.17
CA THR A 19 -5.82 11.09 0.38
C THR A 19 -6.38 9.77 0.92
N ALA A 20 -7.67 9.71 1.25
CA ALA A 20 -8.32 8.51 1.78
C ALA A 20 -8.53 7.40 0.72
N CYS A 21 -8.56 7.73 -0.58
CA CYS A 21 -8.86 6.79 -1.66
C CYS A 21 -7.60 6.26 -2.39
N GLY A 22 -6.53 6.00 -1.64
CA GLY A 22 -5.29 5.44 -2.20
C GLY A 22 -5.34 3.92 -2.44
N PRO A 23 -4.48 3.38 -3.33
CA PRO A 23 -4.35 1.94 -3.54
C PRO A 23 -3.99 1.24 -2.22
N ARG A 24 -4.63 0.10 -1.94
CA ARG A 24 -4.37 -0.65 -0.70
C ARG A 24 -2.88 -1.01 -0.62
N PRO A 25 -2.25 -0.82 0.55
CA PRO A 25 -0.83 -1.09 0.67
C PRO A 25 -0.57 -2.58 0.40
N GLN A 26 0.52 -2.85 -0.32
CA GLN A 26 0.80 -4.16 -0.91
C GLN A 26 0.81 -5.28 0.13
N TYR A 27 1.34 -5.05 1.34
CA TYR A 27 1.38 -6.05 2.41
C TYR A 27 -0.01 -6.55 2.86
N LYS A 28 -1.09 -5.80 2.60
CA LYS A 28 -2.47 -6.23 2.88
C LYS A 28 -3.07 -7.08 1.76
N THR A 29 -2.53 -7.00 0.55
CA THR A 29 -3.04 -7.76 -0.60
C THR A 29 -2.61 -9.23 -0.52
N ARG A 30 -3.39 -10.13 -1.13
CA ARG A 30 -3.05 -11.57 -1.18
C ARG A 30 -1.67 -11.81 -1.79
N VAL A 31 -1.32 -11.06 -2.83
CA VAL A 31 -0.01 -11.16 -3.51
C VAL A 31 1.10 -10.63 -2.62
N GLY A 32 0.92 -9.47 -1.99
CA GLY A 32 1.95 -8.91 -1.12
C GLY A 32 2.18 -9.73 0.15
N LYS A 33 1.16 -10.39 0.72
CA LYS A 33 1.35 -11.35 1.81
C LYS A 33 2.23 -12.53 1.41
N LYS A 34 2.05 -13.07 0.18
CA LYS A 34 2.91 -14.14 -0.34
C LYS A 34 4.36 -13.67 -0.52
N LYS A 35 4.55 -12.44 -1.03
CA LYS A 35 5.88 -11.83 -1.17
C LYS A 35 6.55 -11.61 0.19
N LEU A 36 5.82 -11.03 1.14
CA LEU A 36 6.31 -10.78 2.49
C LEU A 36 6.76 -12.07 3.17
N LYS A 37 5.96 -13.15 3.06
CA LYS A 37 6.35 -14.46 3.59
C LYS A 37 7.65 -14.98 2.97
N HIS A 38 7.83 -14.82 1.67
CA HIS A 38 9.04 -15.25 0.97
C HIS A 38 10.27 -14.44 1.41
N TYR A 39 10.16 -13.12 1.46
CA TYR A 39 11.28 -12.28 1.92
C TYR A 39 11.60 -12.52 3.40
N ASN A 40 10.59 -12.67 4.25
CA ASN A 40 10.80 -13.00 5.67
C ASN A 40 11.50 -14.35 5.84
N SER A 41 11.17 -15.38 5.03
CA SER A 41 11.89 -16.66 5.11
C SER A 41 13.38 -16.53 4.76
N ILE A 42 13.74 -15.62 3.85
CA ILE A 42 15.13 -15.34 3.50
C ILE A 42 15.82 -14.58 4.64
N GLN A 43 15.18 -13.53 5.17
CA GLN A 43 15.77 -12.63 6.16
C GLN A 43 15.99 -13.27 7.52
N TYR A 44 15.06 -14.11 7.97
CA TYR A 44 15.10 -14.71 9.31
C TYR A 44 15.57 -16.17 9.31
N GLY A 45 16.16 -16.64 8.20
CA GLY A 45 16.81 -17.96 8.11
C GLY A 45 15.89 -19.16 8.33
N GLN A 46 14.57 -18.96 8.30
CA GLN A 46 13.61 -20.05 8.50
C GLN A 46 13.38 -20.79 7.18
N THR A 47 14.20 -21.82 6.96
CA THR A 47 14.09 -22.84 5.90
C THR A 47 14.45 -22.35 4.49
N GLU A 48 14.92 -23.27 3.66
CA GLU A 48 15.26 -23.02 2.26
C GLU A 48 14.17 -22.21 1.54
N PRO A 49 14.56 -21.19 0.74
CA PRO A 49 13.63 -20.28 0.12
C PRO A 49 12.68 -21.07 -0.78
N LYS A 50 11.44 -21.27 -0.35
CA LYS A 50 10.40 -21.83 -1.21
C LYS A 50 10.35 -20.97 -2.46
N THR A 51 10.69 -21.55 -3.60
CA THR A 51 10.79 -20.84 -4.88
C THR A 51 9.52 -20.01 -5.11
N PHE A 52 9.65 -18.69 -5.12
CA PHE A 52 8.53 -17.79 -5.38
C PHE A 52 8.18 -17.85 -6.87
N LYS A 53 7.45 -18.89 -7.30
CA LYS A 53 7.06 -19.14 -8.70
C LYS A 53 6.09 -18.10 -9.28
N SER A 54 5.70 -17.08 -8.53
CA SER A 54 4.57 -16.19 -8.85
C SER A 54 4.95 -14.92 -9.62
N PHE A 55 6.20 -14.75 -10.06
CA PHE A 55 6.61 -13.60 -10.88
C PHE A 55 6.79 -13.95 -12.36
N LYS A 56 6.01 -14.90 -12.92
CA LYS A 56 5.85 -14.94 -14.38
C LYS A 56 5.07 -13.70 -14.79
N ARG A 57 5.82 -12.70 -15.24
CA ARG A 57 5.38 -11.47 -15.91
C ARG A 57 4.20 -11.80 -16.82
N GLN A 58 3.01 -11.28 -16.50
CA GLN A 58 2.09 -10.93 -17.57
C GLN A 58 2.65 -9.65 -18.17
N LYS A 59 3.16 -9.80 -19.39
CA LYS A 59 3.62 -8.72 -20.25
C LYS A 59 2.40 -8.02 -20.81
#